data_AF-A0A6M3KCH4-F1
#
_entry.id   AF-A0A6M3KCH4-F1
#
_cell.length_a   1.000
_cell.length_b   1.000
_cell.length_c   1.000
_cell.angle_alpha   90.00
_cell.angle_beta   90.00
_cell.angle_gamma   90.00
#
_symmetry.space_group_name_H-M   'P 1'
#
loop_
_entity.id
_entity.type
_entity.pdbx_description
1 polymer ?
#
loop_
_entity_poly.entity_id
_entity_poly.type
_entity_poly.pdbx_seq_one_letter_code
_entity_poly.pdbx_strand_id
1 'polypeptide(L)'
;MSVGAYTYGSVADIQRLIGDIVGSRTFSGSTVPTTTQVEAELDAVAAEINAHLDAHGYTVIIATADYPHAYQAATAANNYGAAARLLATIPSMGYDPEIETGQTRPQMYENRLKSFMKKIEKHQIRAGMRLHPFDNVKVGARFNADGDENKAIFTRDLHDTPGRRSLTE
;
A
#
# COMPACT_ATOMS: atom_id res chain seq x y z
N MET A 1 11.26 1.57 18.09
CA MET A 1 10.83 1.02 16.79
C MET A 1 11.29 2.02 15.73
N SER A 2 11.46 1.61 14.48
CA SER A 2 11.88 2.49 13.39
C SER A 2 11.00 2.19 12.19
N VAL A 3 10.70 3.20 11.38
CA VAL A 3 10.01 3.05 10.08
C VAL A 3 10.67 1.91 9.28
N GLY A 4 9.85 0.99 8.76
CA GLY A 4 10.31 -0.16 8.00
C GLY A 4 11.04 0.22 6.71
N ALA A 5 11.94 -0.66 6.24
CA ALA A 5 12.76 -0.43 5.04
C ALA A 5 11.95 -0.27 3.73
N TYR A 6 10.66 -0.63 3.75
CA TYR A 6 9.75 -0.58 2.60
C TYR A 6 8.67 0.49 2.73
N THR A 7 8.86 1.42 3.65
CA THR A 7 7.89 2.46 3.99
C THR A 7 8.26 3.77 3.32
N TYR A 8 7.30 4.39 2.64
CA TYR A 8 7.53 5.56 1.79
C TYR A 8 7.52 6.91 2.55
N GLY A 9 7.24 6.91 3.86
CA GLY A 9 6.92 8.12 4.63
C GLY A 9 7.83 8.34 5.85
N SER A 10 7.62 9.45 6.55
CA SER A 10 8.40 9.80 7.74
C SER A 10 7.52 10.32 8.87
N VAL A 11 7.96 10.12 10.12
CA VAL A 11 7.28 10.67 11.30
C VAL A 11 7.19 12.20 11.21
N ALA A 12 8.22 12.87 10.68
CA ALA A 12 8.24 14.32 10.52
C ALA A 12 7.14 14.84 9.58
N ASP A 13 6.85 14.10 8.50
CA ASP A 13 5.76 14.46 7.59
C ASP A 13 4.39 14.33 8.26
N ILE A 14 4.19 13.28 9.08
CA ILE A 14 2.98 13.12 9.87
C ILE A 14 2.83 14.25 10.88
N GLN A 15 3.90 14.64 11.58
CA GLN A 15 3.89 15.80 12.48
C GLN A 15 3.44 17.08 11.76
N ARG A 16 3.86 17.29 10.51
CA ARG A 16 3.40 18.43 9.72
C ARG A 16 1.91 18.34 9.36
N LEU A 17 1.39 17.12 9.15
CA LEU A 17 0.02 16.87 8.72
C LEU A 17 -1.02 16.87 9.85
N ILE A 18 -0.65 16.49 11.07
CA ILE A 18 -1.61 16.39 12.20
C ILE A 18 -1.16 17.15 13.45
N GLY A 19 0.04 17.74 13.43
CA GLY A 19 0.61 18.42 14.59
C GLY A 19 -0.07 19.74 14.95
N ASP A 20 -0.96 20.27 14.12
CA ASP A 20 -1.82 21.40 14.47
C ASP A 20 -2.95 21.02 15.44
N ILE A 21 -3.34 19.74 15.46
CA ILE A 21 -4.33 19.18 16.40
C ILE A 21 -3.67 18.83 17.74
N VAL A 22 -2.34 18.72 17.76
CA VAL A 22 -1.54 18.39 18.93
C VAL A 22 -0.93 19.65 19.51
N GLY A 23 -1.50 20.18 20.61
CA GLY A 23 -1.11 21.47 21.19
C GLY A 23 0.40 21.66 21.49
N SER A 24 1.20 20.59 21.61
CA SER A 24 2.65 20.65 21.83
C SER A 24 3.50 20.20 20.62
N ARG A 25 2.90 19.77 19.50
CA ARG A 25 3.59 19.04 18.40
C ARG A 25 4.46 17.86 18.86
N THR A 26 4.35 17.44 20.12
CA THR A 26 5.14 16.37 20.73
C THR A 26 4.23 15.22 21.11
N PHE A 27 4.51 14.06 20.52
CA PHE A 27 3.78 12.81 20.68
C PHE A 27 4.08 12.16 22.05
N SER A 28 3.46 12.63 23.13
CA SER A 28 3.79 12.24 24.52
C SER A 28 2.75 11.37 25.25
N GLY A 29 1.69 10.91 24.57
CA GLY A 29 0.74 9.92 25.09
C GLY A 29 -0.43 10.48 25.93
N SER A 30 -1.50 9.68 26.02
CA SER A 30 -2.87 9.93 26.53
C SER A 30 -3.88 10.49 25.52
N THR A 31 -3.64 11.66 24.92
CA THR A 31 -4.55 12.28 23.93
C THR A 31 -3.93 12.42 22.54
N VAL A 32 -2.70 11.92 22.39
CA VAL A 32 -1.86 12.12 21.21
C VAL A 32 -1.17 10.78 20.87
N PRO A 33 -1.14 10.35 19.59
CA PRO A 33 -0.40 9.15 19.20
C PRO A 33 1.07 9.24 19.59
N THR A 34 1.68 8.13 20.00
CA THR A 34 3.12 8.03 20.25
C THR A 34 3.88 7.89 18.94
N THR A 35 5.17 8.23 18.93
CA THR A 35 6.04 8.02 17.75
C THR A 35 5.97 6.57 17.23
N THR A 36 5.93 5.59 18.13
CA THR A 36 5.82 4.17 17.76
C THR A 36 4.48 3.83 17.10
N GLN A 37 3.38 4.45 17.53
CA GLN A 37 2.09 4.31 16.84
C GLN A 37 2.11 4.95 15.46
N VAL A 38 2.76 6.12 15.32
CA VAL A 38 2.93 6.76 14.01
C VAL A 38 3.74 5.88 13.05
N GLU A 39 4.84 5.29 13.53
CA GLU A 39 5.67 4.36 12.76
C GLU A 39 4.88 3.11 12.34
N ALA A 40 4.12 2.52 13.26
CA ALA A 40 3.29 1.34 12.97
C ALA A 40 2.23 1.62 11.89
N GLU A 41 1.57 2.79 11.94
CA GLU A 41 0.58 3.18 10.94
C GLU A 41 1.23 3.50 9.58
N LEU A 42 2.41 4.12 9.57
CA LEU A 42 3.19 4.33 8.35
C LEU A 42 3.57 3.00 7.69
N ASP A 43 3.98 2.01 8.47
CA ASP A 43 4.34 0.68 7.97
C ASP A 43 3.11 -0.11 7.49
N ALA A 44 2.00 -0.02 8.21
CA ALA A 44 0.75 -0.69 7.83
C ALA A 44 0.21 -0.16 6.49
N VAL A 45 0.18 1.17 6.30
CA VAL A 45 -0.29 1.78 5.05
C VAL A 45 0.69 1.52 3.91
N ALA A 46 2.00 1.52 4.17
CA ALA A 46 2.98 1.14 3.16
C ALA A 46 2.82 -0.31 2.71
N ALA A 47 2.55 -1.24 3.64
CA ALA A 47 2.26 -2.63 3.33
C ALA A 47 1.02 -2.77 2.44
N GLU A 48 -0.04 -1.99 2.67
CA GLU A 48 -1.22 -1.97 1.81
C GLU A 48 -0.93 -1.44 0.40
N ILE A 49 -0.16 -0.34 0.30
CA ILE A 49 0.27 0.19 -1.00
C ILE A 49 1.09 -0.85 -1.75
N ASN A 50 2.03 -1.49 -1.07
CA ASN A 50 2.89 -2.52 -1.65
C ASN A 50 2.10 -3.76 -2.10
N ALA A 51 1.17 -4.24 -1.29
CA ALA A 51 0.29 -5.35 -1.67
C ALA A 51 -0.56 -5.01 -2.91
N HIS A 52 -1.04 -3.77 -3.01
CA HIS A 52 -1.84 -3.32 -4.14
C HIS A 52 -0.99 -3.14 -5.41
N LEU A 53 0.24 -2.62 -5.29
CA LEU A 53 1.20 -2.56 -6.39
C LEU A 53 1.51 -3.95 -6.94
N ASP A 54 1.82 -4.90 -6.06
CA ASP A 54 2.16 -6.28 -6.42
C ASP A 54 0.99 -6.97 -7.14
N ALA A 55 -0.23 -6.82 -6.62
CA ALA A 55 -1.45 -7.38 -7.22
C ALA A 55 -1.74 -6.84 -8.63
N HIS A 56 -1.27 -5.63 -8.95
CA HIS A 56 -1.42 -4.99 -10.25
C HIS A 56 -0.14 -5.06 -11.10
N GLY A 57 0.78 -5.97 -10.78
CA GLY A 57 1.96 -6.28 -11.61
C GLY A 57 3.06 -5.23 -11.56
N TYR A 58 3.02 -4.31 -10.60
CA TYR A 58 4.10 -3.36 -10.37
C TYR A 58 5.26 -3.99 -9.59
N THR A 59 6.46 -3.51 -9.86
CA THR A 59 7.63 -3.84 -9.04
C THR A 59 7.49 -3.17 -7.67
N VAL A 60 7.68 -3.97 -6.62
CA VAL A 60 7.66 -3.54 -5.22
C VAL A 60 9.07 -3.70 -4.65
N ILE A 61 9.65 -2.70 -3.99
CA ILE A 61 9.14 -1.32 -3.78
C ILE A 61 9.34 -0.42 -5.01
N ILE A 62 8.61 0.70 -5.07
CA ILE A 62 8.91 1.76 -6.04
C ILE A 62 10.28 2.35 -5.68
N ALA A 63 11.26 2.25 -6.56
CA ALA A 63 12.57 2.83 -6.34
C ALA A 63 12.57 4.33 -6.67
N THR A 64 13.02 5.17 -5.73
CA THR A 64 13.14 6.63 -5.94
C THR A 64 14.08 6.99 -7.09
N ALA A 65 15.14 6.20 -7.28
CA ALA A 65 16.14 6.43 -8.33
C ALA A 65 15.54 6.28 -9.74
N ASP A 66 14.65 5.30 -9.92
CA ASP A 66 14.09 4.97 -11.23
C ASP A 66 12.77 5.72 -11.50
N TYR A 67 11.97 5.93 -10.46
CA TYR A 67 10.61 6.48 -10.57
C TYR A 67 10.33 7.58 -9.53
N PRO A 68 11.03 8.72 -9.57
CA PRO A 68 10.96 9.74 -8.51
C PRO A 68 9.57 10.32 -8.30
N HIS A 69 8.80 10.55 -9.38
CA HIS A 69 7.43 11.07 -9.27
C HIS A 69 6.44 10.04 -8.71
N ALA A 70 6.57 8.76 -9.09
CA ALA A 70 5.72 7.71 -8.54
C ALA A 70 6.05 7.44 -7.08
N TYR A 71 7.34 7.49 -6.72
CA TYR A 71 7.81 7.41 -5.35
C TYR A 71 7.22 8.55 -4.50
N GLN A 72 7.33 9.81 -4.94
CA GLN A 72 6.74 10.95 -4.24
C GLN A 72 5.21 10.83 -4.08
N ALA A 73 4.53 10.31 -5.10
CA ALA A 73 3.09 10.07 -5.03
C ALA A 73 2.75 8.97 -3.99
N ALA A 74 3.54 7.89 -3.93
CA ALA A 74 3.40 6.84 -2.93
C ALA A 74 3.72 7.35 -1.51
N THR A 75 4.76 8.18 -1.35
CA THR A 75 5.08 8.89 -0.09
C THR A 75 3.91 9.73 0.38
N ALA A 76 3.34 10.55 -0.51
CA ALA A 76 2.20 11.39 -0.17
C ALA A 76 0.99 10.53 0.23
N ALA A 77 0.67 9.49 -0.55
CA ALA A 77 -0.43 8.58 -0.24
C ALA A 77 -0.23 7.86 1.10
N ASN A 78 0.99 7.40 1.39
CA ASN A 78 1.34 6.74 2.64
C ASN A 78 1.13 7.69 3.84
N ASN A 79 1.67 8.91 3.75
CA ASN A 79 1.53 9.91 4.79
C ASN A 79 0.07 10.31 5.02
N TYR A 80 -0.75 10.46 3.97
CA TYR A 80 -2.18 10.72 4.12
C TYR A 80 -2.94 9.54 4.73
N GLY A 81 -2.66 8.31 4.32
CA GLY A 81 -3.28 7.12 4.89
C GLY A 81 -2.99 6.97 6.38
N ALA A 82 -1.72 7.11 6.77
CA ALA A 82 -1.32 7.03 8.17
C ALA A 82 -1.94 8.17 8.99
N ALA A 83 -1.93 9.40 8.46
CA ALA A 83 -2.59 10.54 9.11
C ALA A 83 -4.10 10.31 9.30
N ALA A 84 -4.80 9.74 8.32
CA ALA A 84 -6.23 9.44 8.43
C ALA A 84 -6.53 8.45 9.57
N ARG A 85 -5.73 7.39 9.68
CA ARG A 85 -5.86 6.38 10.75
C ARG A 85 -5.58 6.96 12.12
N LEU A 86 -4.50 7.72 12.24
CA LEU A 86 -4.12 8.38 13.49
C LEU A 86 -5.19 9.38 13.94
N LEU A 87 -5.75 10.18 13.03
CA LEU A 87 -6.83 11.11 13.36
C LEU A 87 -8.11 10.43 13.81
N ALA A 88 -8.41 9.22 13.31
CA ALA A 88 -9.56 8.44 13.77
C ALA A 88 -9.40 7.94 15.22
N THR A 89 -8.17 7.89 15.74
CA THR A 89 -7.89 7.45 17.12
C THR A 89 -7.86 8.59 18.14
N ILE A 90 -7.79 9.85 17.69
CA ILE A 90 -7.72 11.01 18.59
C ILE A 90 -9.15 11.35 19.03
N PRO A 91 -9.45 11.35 20.35
CA PRO A 91 -10.74 11.81 20.85
C PRO A 91 -10.94 13.26 20.42
N SER A 92 -12.09 13.57 19.82
CA SER A 92 -12.39 14.83 19.14
C SER A 92 -12.18 16.06 20.05
N MET A 93 -10.96 16.57 20.11
CA MET A 93 -10.69 17.86 20.74
C MET A 93 -10.89 18.93 19.67
N GLY A 94 -12.08 19.51 19.66
CA GLY A 94 -12.40 20.74 18.94
C GLY A 94 -12.28 20.62 17.41
N TYR A 95 -13.12 19.79 16.78
CA TYR A 95 -13.44 20.05 15.38
C TYR A 95 -14.53 21.11 15.34
N ASP A 96 -14.21 22.26 14.76
CA ASP A 96 -15.16 23.33 14.46
C ASP A 96 -15.90 22.98 13.14
N PRO A 97 -17.20 22.68 13.19
CA PRO A 97 -17.99 22.32 12.02
C PRO A 97 -18.28 23.50 11.07
N GLU A 98 -17.81 24.72 11.36
CA GLU A 98 -18.04 25.90 10.51
C GLU A 98 -17.14 25.97 9.26
N ILE A 99 -16.17 25.06 9.09
CA ILE A 99 -15.36 25.00 7.86
C ILE A 99 -16.13 24.22 6.80
N GLU A 100 -16.89 24.96 5.98
CA GLU A 100 -17.57 24.53 4.77
C GLU A 100 -16.76 23.53 3.95
N THR A 101 -17.12 22.25 4.03
CA THR A 101 -17.12 21.23 2.96
C THR A 101 -17.57 19.93 3.62
N GLY A 102 -18.52 19.20 3.02
CA GLY A 102 -19.17 18.04 3.64
C GLY A 102 -18.29 16.80 3.92
N GLN A 103 -16.97 16.94 4.01
CA GLN A 103 -16.03 15.88 4.35
C GLN A 103 -15.12 16.30 5.51
N THR A 104 -15.01 15.44 6.51
CA THR A 104 -14.06 15.61 7.62
C THR A 104 -12.61 15.47 7.13
N ARG A 105 -11.64 16.07 7.82
CA ARG A 105 -10.20 15.96 7.49
C ARG A 105 -9.70 14.49 7.38
N PRO A 106 -10.08 13.56 8.27
CA PRO A 106 -9.76 12.14 8.10
C PRO A 106 -10.30 11.57 6.79
N GLN A 107 -11.55 11.88 6.42
CA GLN A 107 -12.16 11.44 5.16
C GLN A 107 -11.44 12.02 3.95
N MET A 108 -11.01 13.29 4.01
CA MET A 108 -10.22 13.90 2.93
C MET A 108 -8.90 13.15 2.71
N TYR A 109 -8.18 12.81 3.78
CA TYR A 109 -6.93 12.06 3.68
C TYR A 109 -7.13 10.62 3.21
N GLU A 110 -8.18 9.95 3.68
CA GLU A 110 -8.55 8.62 3.21
C GLU A 110 -8.91 8.62 1.72
N ASN A 111 -9.63 9.65 1.25
CA ASN A 111 -9.94 9.82 -0.16
C ASN A 111 -8.68 10.01 -1.03
N ARG A 112 -7.62 10.64 -0.50
CA ARG A 112 -6.33 10.77 -1.20
C ARG A 112 -5.62 9.43 -1.34
N LEU A 113 -5.60 8.60 -0.28
CA LEU A 113 -5.09 7.24 -0.33
C LEU A 113 -5.87 6.41 -1.37
N LYS A 114 -7.21 6.39 -1.28
CA LYS A 114 -8.09 5.68 -2.23
C LYS A 114 -7.89 6.13 -3.67
N SER A 115 -7.68 7.43 -3.90
CA SER A 115 -7.39 7.97 -5.24
C SER A 115 -6.07 7.43 -5.80
N PHE A 116 -5.04 7.29 -4.95
CA PHE A 116 -3.78 6.68 -5.37
C PHE A 116 -3.93 5.19 -5.67
N MET A 117 -4.64 4.43 -4.82
CA MET A 117 -4.96 3.03 -5.09
C MET A 117 -5.69 2.85 -6.43
N LYS A 118 -6.72 3.67 -6.71
CA LYS A 118 -7.40 3.67 -8.02
C LYS A 118 -6.47 3.96 -9.20
N LYS A 119 -5.40 4.74 -9.01
CA LYS A 119 -4.41 4.98 -10.07
C LYS A 119 -3.52 3.76 -10.29
N ILE A 120 -3.24 2.97 -9.25
CA ILE A 120 -2.57 1.67 -9.36
C ILE A 120 -3.47 0.72 -10.18
N GLU A 121 -4.74 0.56 -9.78
CA GLU A 121 -5.70 -0.32 -10.46
C GLU A 121 -5.86 0.00 -11.95
N LYS A 122 -5.92 1.31 -12.29
CA LYS A 122 -6.09 1.78 -13.66
C LYS A 122 -4.79 1.83 -14.46
N HIS A 123 -3.70 1.32 -13.91
CA HIS A 123 -2.35 1.39 -14.48
C HIS A 123 -1.89 2.81 -14.87
N GLN A 124 -2.28 3.82 -14.08
CA GLN A 124 -2.01 5.23 -14.34
C GLN A 124 -0.76 5.75 -13.64
N ILE A 125 -0.09 4.92 -12.84
CA ILE A 125 1.20 5.27 -12.23
C ILE A 125 2.34 4.88 -13.19
N ARG A 126 3.29 5.80 -13.37
CA ARG A 126 4.53 5.55 -14.11
C ARG A 126 5.57 4.95 -13.16
N ALA A 127 5.43 3.67 -12.88
CA ALA A 127 6.36 2.88 -12.08
C ALA A 127 6.77 1.62 -12.85
N GLY A 128 7.84 0.96 -12.41
CA GLY A 128 8.30 -0.28 -13.02
C GLY A 128 7.22 -1.35 -12.94
N MET A 129 6.92 -1.97 -14.08
CA MET A 129 6.09 -3.17 -14.14
C MET A 129 6.99 -4.39 -14.19
N ARG A 130 6.59 -5.48 -13.53
CA ARG A 130 7.26 -6.76 -13.72
C ARG A 130 7.04 -7.20 -15.16
N LEU A 131 8.12 -7.36 -15.92
CA LEU A 131 8.12 -8.19 -17.11
C LEU A 131 7.77 -9.60 -16.63
N HIS A 132 6.54 -10.06 -16.81
CA HIS A 132 6.14 -11.44 -16.52
C HIS A 132 7.14 -12.39 -17.20
N PRO A 133 8.05 -13.04 -16.48
CA PRO A 133 8.96 -13.99 -17.08
C PRO A 133 8.23 -15.33 -17.10
N PHE A 134 7.20 -15.49 -17.94
CA PHE A 134 6.54 -16.78 -18.21
C PHE A 134 6.33 -17.68 -16.95
N ASP A 135 5.67 -17.18 -15.90
CA ASP A 135 5.54 -17.87 -14.60
C ASP A 135 4.65 -19.13 -14.60
N ASN A 136 4.16 -19.56 -15.75
CA ASN A 136 3.47 -20.85 -15.88
C ASN A 136 4.49 -21.98 -16.04
N VAL A 137 5.12 -22.39 -14.93
CA VAL A 137 5.86 -23.66 -14.90
C VAL A 137 4.85 -24.79 -15.03
N LYS A 138 4.64 -25.27 -16.26
CA LYS A 138 3.83 -26.47 -16.53
C LYS A 138 4.58 -27.69 -16.00
N VAL A 139 4.08 -28.32 -14.94
CA VAL A 139 4.67 -29.53 -14.38
C VAL A 139 3.95 -30.75 -14.95
N GLY A 140 4.66 -31.50 -15.80
CA GLY A 140 4.16 -32.71 -16.46
C GLY A 140 4.91 -32.97 -17.77
N ALA A 141 5.01 -34.23 -18.20
CA ALA A 141 5.55 -34.54 -19.52
C ALA A 141 4.65 -33.91 -20.59
N ARG A 142 5.21 -33.02 -21.41
CA ARG A 142 4.49 -32.31 -22.48
C ARG A 142 3.84 -33.26 -23.47
N PHE A 143 4.36 -34.47 -23.61
CA PHE A 143 3.89 -35.49 -24.54
C PHE A 143 3.65 -36.82 -23.83
N ASN A 144 2.58 -37.53 -24.22
CA ASN A 144 2.40 -38.94 -23.89
C ASN A 144 3.40 -39.81 -24.67
N ALA A 145 3.53 -41.09 -24.29
CA ALA A 145 4.31 -42.08 -25.04
C ALA A 145 3.88 -42.19 -26.52
N ASP A 146 2.65 -41.78 -26.83
CA ASP A 146 2.04 -41.80 -28.16
C ASP A 146 2.24 -40.50 -28.98
N GLY A 147 2.91 -39.48 -28.42
CA GLY A 147 3.27 -38.25 -29.14
C GLY A 147 2.26 -37.10 -29.11
N ASP A 148 1.11 -37.26 -28.45
CA ASP A 148 0.11 -36.21 -28.27
C ASP A 148 0.46 -35.24 -27.12
N GLU A 149 0.15 -33.95 -27.27
CA GLU A 149 0.33 -32.96 -26.21
C GLU A 149 -0.63 -33.24 -25.05
N ASN A 150 -0.08 -33.50 -23.87
CA ASN A 150 -0.87 -33.63 -22.65
C ASN A 150 -1.44 -32.27 -22.23
N LYS A 151 -2.76 -32.20 -22.03
CA LYS A 151 -3.35 -31.13 -21.23
C LYS A 151 -2.80 -31.25 -19.81
N ALA A 152 -2.09 -30.22 -19.35
CA ALA A 152 -1.52 -30.21 -18.01
C ALA A 152 -2.66 -30.34 -16.98
N ILE A 153 -2.62 -31.40 -16.17
CA ILE A 153 -3.66 -31.68 -15.16
C ILE A 153 -3.67 -30.60 -14.06
N PHE A 154 -2.52 -29.94 -13.85
CA PHE A 154 -2.37 -28.83 -12.91
C PHE A 154 -1.39 -27.79 -13.47
N THR A 155 -1.79 -26.52 -13.45
CA THR A 155 -0.85 -25.40 -13.53
C THR A 155 -0.62 -24.90 -12.12
N ARG A 156 0.64 -24.89 -11.66
CA ARG A 156 1.00 -24.32 -10.37
C ARG A 156 1.74 -23.02 -10.62
N ASP A 157 1.16 -21.91 -10.17
CA ASP A 157 1.87 -20.64 -10.14
C ASP A 157 3.00 -20.77 -9.09
N LEU A 158 4.18 -20.23 -9.39
CA LEU A 158 5.29 -20.21 -8.44
C LEU A 158 4.97 -19.34 -7.21
N HIS A 159 3.99 -18.44 -7.35
CA HIS A 159 3.50 -17.53 -6.32
C HIS A 159 2.20 -17.99 -5.65
N ASP A 160 1.69 -19.18 -5.97
CA ASP A 160 0.53 -19.74 -5.26
C ASP A 160 0.87 -20.06 -3.79
N THR A 161 0.05 -19.53 -2.87
CA THR A 161 0.15 -19.84 -1.44
C THR A 161 -0.18 -21.32 -1.16
N PRO A 162 0.36 -21.92 -0.08
CA PRO A 162 0.07 -23.31 0.25
C PRO A 162 -1.44 -23.54 0.43
N GLY A 163 -2.06 -24.30 -0.46
CA GLY A 163 -3.49 -24.66 -0.42
C GLY A 163 -4.35 -24.13 -1.56
N ARG A 164 -3.84 -23.22 -2.41
CA ARG A 164 -4.55 -22.80 -3.62
C ARG A 164 -4.35 -23.84 -4.72
N ARG A 165 -5.43 -24.51 -5.15
CA ARG A 165 -5.43 -25.39 -6.33
C ARG A 165 -6.29 -24.75 -7.41
N SER A 166 -5.65 -24.29 -8.48
CA SER A 166 -6.32 -23.90 -9.71
C SER A 166 -6.63 -25.16 -10.51
N LEU A 167 -7.81 -25.75 -10.32
CA LEU A 167 -8.34 -26.79 -11.21
C LEU A 167 -8.59 -26.15 -12.58
N THR A 168 -7.97 -26.69 -13.62
CA THR A 168 -8.25 -26.31 -15.00
C THR A 168 -9.50 -27.06 -15.45
N GLU A 169 -10.55 -26.35 -15.88
CA GLU A 169 -11.67 -26.94 -16.65
C GLU A 169 -11.21 -27.37 -18.06
#